data_AF-A0A520QHF5-F1
#
_entry.id   AF-A0A520QHF5-F1
#
_cell.length_a   1.000
_cell.length_b   1.000
_cell.length_c   1.000
_cell.angle_alpha   90.00
_cell.angle_beta   90.00
_cell.angle_gamma   90.00
#
_symmetry.space_group_name_H-M   'P 1'
#
loop_
_entity.id
_entity.type
_entity.pdbx_description
1 polymer ?
#
loop_
_entity_poly.entity_id
_entity_poly.type
_entity_poly.pdbx_seq_one_letter_code
_entity_poly.pdbx_strand_id
1 'polypeptide(L)' 'MTELEVGARVHVVPDDGPRPLGGEVFWIGPSTARDGIRVGVILDRGAKVWLRAEDVRLAR' A
#
# COMPACT_ATOMS: atom_id res chain seq x y z
N MET A 1 -12.03 -12.21 -4.16
CA MET A 1 -11.32 -11.19 -3.36
C MET A 1 -9.86 -11.46 -3.58
N THR A 2 -9.10 -10.54 -4.17
CA THR A 2 -7.69 -10.79 -4.41
C THR A 2 -6.93 -10.38 -3.17
N GLU A 3 -6.26 -11.34 -2.55
CA GLU A 3 -5.54 -11.16 -1.30
C GLU A 3 -4.30 -10.30 -1.54
N LEU A 4 -4.07 -9.32 -0.66
CA LEU A 4 -2.91 -8.45 -0.75
C LEU A 4 -1.73 -9.18 -0.10
N GLU A 5 -0.64 -9.36 -0.85
CA GLU A 5 0.52 -10.14 -0.41
C GLU A 5 1.82 -9.33 -0.58
N VAL A 6 2.87 -9.73 0.13
CA VAL A 6 4.22 -9.18 -0.09
C VAL A 6 4.69 -9.54 -1.49
N GLY A 7 5.26 -8.57 -2.20
CA GLY A 7 5.64 -8.65 -3.61
C GLY A 7 4.53 -8.24 -4.59
N ALA A 8 3.30 -8.01 -4.12
CA ALA A 8 2.21 -7.60 -5.00
C ALA A 8 2.42 -6.19 -5.57
N ARG A 9 2.17 -6.03 -6.87
CA ARG A 9 2.14 -4.73 -7.54
C ARG A 9 0.81 -4.02 -7.28
N VAL A 10 0.89 -2.77 -6.86
CA VAL A 10 -0.26 -2.02 -6.35
C VAL A 10 -0.31 -0.59 -6.88
N HIS A 11 -1.51 -0.05 -6.89
CA HIS A 11 -1.80 1.37 -7.02
C HIS A 11 -2.28 1.89 -5.65
N VAL A 12 -1.56 2.90 -5.16
CA VAL A 12 -1.88 3.63 -3.94
C VAL A 12 -2.78 4.80 -4.31
N VAL A 13 -3.96 4.90 -3.71
CA VAL A 13 -4.85 6.04 -3.90
C VAL A 13 -4.62 7.00 -2.71
N PRO A 14 -3.99 8.17 -2.91
CA PRO A 14 -3.88 9.16 -1.85
C PRO A 14 -5.22 9.86 -1.66
N ASP A 15 -5.57 10.19 -0.41
CA ASP A 15 -6.83 10.88 -0.08
C ASP A 15 -7.02 12.21 -0.86
N ASP A 16 -5.92 12.94 -1.11
CA ASP A 16 -5.92 14.26 -1.79
C ASP A 16 -5.13 14.28 -3.12
N GLY A 17 -4.85 13.11 -3.71
CA GLY A 17 -3.96 12.98 -4.86
C GLY A 17 -4.69 12.84 -6.20
N PRO A 18 -4.34 13.60 -7.25
CA PRO A 18 -5.02 13.52 -8.55
C PRO A 18 -4.73 12.24 -9.34
N ARG A 19 -3.75 11.43 -8.93
CA ARG A 19 -3.43 10.14 -9.58
C ARG A 19 -2.98 9.07 -8.59
N PRO A 20 -3.38 7.81 -8.79
CA PRO A 20 -2.82 6.69 -8.06
C PRO A 20 -1.32 6.55 -8.33
N LEU A 21 -0.55 6.22 -7.29
CA LEU A 21 0.89 6.00 -7.36
C LEU A 21 1.18 4.50 -7.41
N GLY A 22 1.99 4.06 -8.38
CA GLY A 22 2.45 2.67 -8.49
C GLY A 22 3.49 2.31 -7.43
N GLY A 23 3.48 1.04 -7.03
CA GLY A 23 4.47 0.49 -6.11
C GLY A 23 4.35 -1.01 -5.90
N GLU A 24 5.15 -1.52 -4.97
CA GLU A 24 5.20 -2.93 -4.57
C GLU A 24 5.09 -3.05 -3.05
N VAL A 25 4.31 -4.03 -2.59
CA VAL A 25 4.17 -4.34 -1.16
C VAL A 25 5.44 -5.01 -0.65
N PHE A 26 6.06 -4.46 0.40
CA PHE A 26 7.22 -5.08 1.06
C PHE A 26 6.92 -5.57 2.49
N TRP A 27 5.76 -5.21 3.06
CA TRP A 27 5.41 -5.56 4.42
C TRP A 27 3.90 -5.49 4.66
N ILE A 28 3.37 -6.41 5.48
CA ILE A 28 1.98 -6.41 5.96
C ILE A 28 2.00 -6.81 7.44
N GLY A 29 1.28 -6.07 8.28
CA GLY A 29 1.21 -6.40 9.71
C GLY A 29 0.52 -5.34 10.57
N PRO A 30 0.47 -5.56 11.90
CA PRO A 30 -0.19 -4.66 12.83
C PRO A 30 0.53 -3.31 12.91
N SER A 31 -0.23 -2.22 12.95
CA SER A 31 0.33 -0.90 13.20
C SER A 31 0.80 -0.77 14.64
N THR A 32 1.96 -0.13 14.83
CA THR A 32 2.47 0.23 16.15
C THR A 32 1.93 1.56 16.67
N ALA A 33 1.26 2.34 15.82
CA ALA A 33 0.83 3.71 16.12
C ALA A 33 -0.68 3.88 16.30
N ARG A 34 -1.49 2.97 15.76
CA ARG A 34 -2.97 2.94 15.83
C ARG A 34 -3.45 1.50 15.72
N ASP A 35 -4.72 1.24 16.00
CA ASP A 35 -5.30 -0.09 15.75
C ASP A 35 -5.38 -0.42 14.25
N GLY A 36 -5.23 -1.70 13.92
CA GLY A 36 -5.42 -2.24 12.57
C GLY A 36 -4.16 -2.65 11.82
N ILE A 37 -4.36 -3.19 10.60
CA ILE A 37 -3.28 -3.66 9.71
C ILE A 37 -2.79 -2.50 8.82
N ARG A 38 -1.47 -2.42 8.67
CA ARG A 38 -0.80 -1.54 7.73
C ARG A 38 -0.08 -2.34 6.65
N VAL A 39 0.05 -1.69 5.51
CA VAL A 39 0.76 -2.18 4.34
C VAL A 39 1.91 -1.24 4.07
N GLY A 40 3.13 -1.77 4.07
CA GLY A 40 4.32 -1.07 3.61
C GLY A 40 4.43 -1.22 2.10
N VAL A 41 4.47 -0.10 1.38
CA VAL A 41 4.65 -0.06 -0.07
C VAL A 41 5.91 0.72 -0.42
N ILE A 42 6.76 0.16 -1.29
CA ILE A 42 7.81 0.90 -1.97
C ILE A 42 7.20 1.44 -3.27
N LEU A 43 7.04 2.75 -3.35
CA LEU A 43 6.58 3.41 -4.58
C LEU A 43 7.63 3.27 -5.67
N ASP A 44 7.22 3.34 -6.93
CA ASP A 44 8.14 3.20 -8.09
C ASP A 44 9.24 4.27 -8.12
N ARG A 45 9.02 5.40 -7.44
CA ARG A 45 10.02 6.46 -7.21
C ARG A 45 11.01 6.16 -6.04
N GLY A 46 10.97 4.95 -5.49
CA GLY A 46 11.83 4.49 -4.38
C GLY A 46 11.37 4.89 -2.97
N ALA A 47 10.33 5.72 -2.83
CA ALA A 47 9.85 6.16 -1.53
C ALA A 47 9.05 5.06 -0.80
N LYS A 48 9.34 4.85 0.49
CA LYS A 48 8.57 3.95 1.36
C LYS A 48 7.38 4.69 2.00
N VAL A 49 6.20 4.09 1.91
CA VAL A 49 4.97 4.62 2.51
C VAL A 49 4.22 3.54 3.31
N TRP A 50 3.49 3.97 4.33
CA TRP A 50 2.69 3.11 5.20
C TRP A 50 1.21 3.43 5.04
N LEU A 51 0.44 2.48 4.53
CA LEU A 51 -0.95 2.68 4.12
C LEU A 51 -1.86 1.75 4.89
N ARG A 52 -3.15 2.09 5.01
CA ARG A 52 -4.12 1.11 5.46
C ARG A 52 -4.37 0.12 4.32
N ALA A 53 -4.76 -1.11 4.65
CA ALA A 53 -5.10 -2.09 3.63
C ALA A 53 -6.22 -1.59 2.69
N GLU A 54 -7.16 -0.79 3.21
CA GLU A 54 -8.28 -0.21 2.46
C GLU A 54 -7.87 0.85 1.42
N ASP A 55 -6.67 1.44 1.52
CA ASP A 55 -6.15 2.47 0.61
C ASP A 55 -5.36 1.87 -0.56
N VAL A 56 -5.11 0.56 -0.51
CA VAL A 56 -4.29 -0.17 -1.49
C VAL A 56 -5.20 -0.91 -2.46
N ARG A 57 -4.91 -0.78 -3.75
CA ARG A 57 -5.58 -1.52 -4.82
C ARG A 57 -4.54 -2.27 -5.63
N LEU A 58 -4.82 -3.50 -6.04
CA LEU A 58 -3.93 -4.20 -6.95
C LEU A 58 -3.87 -3.49 -8.29
N ALA A 59 -2.67 -3.42 -8.85
CA ALA A 59 -2.50 -3.05 -10.25
C ALA A 59 -3.01 -4.25 -11.09
N ARG A 60 -4.07 -4.03 -11.88
CA ARG A 60 -4.56 -5.00 -12.87
C ARG A 60 -3.78 -4.89 -14.17
#